data_AF-A0A951AFM7-F1
#
_entry.id   AF-A0A951AFM7-F1
#
_cell.length_a   1.000
_cell.length_b   1.000
_cell.length_c   1.000
_cell.angle_alpha   90.00
_cell.angle_beta   90.00
_cell.angle_gamma   90.00
#
_symmetry.space_group_name_H-M   'P 1'
#
loop_
_entity.id
_entity.type
_entity.pdbx_description
1 polymer ?
#
loop_
_entity_poly.entity_id
_entity_poly.type
_entity_poly.pdbx_seq_one_letter_code
_entity_poly.pdbx_strand_id
1 'polypeptide(L)'
;MKIKKLAPMIVAALLAANAAFGQTISVTGQVSVFTDAQISLISGADLWNIQRTATTTVTNGTLAVGNTVTVQCASGDAQKIKGGGAQKKE
;
A
#
# COMPACT_ATOMS: atom_id res chain seq x y z
N MET A 1 57.37 -7.05 20.48
CA MET A 1 56.51 -8.23 20.21
C MET A 1 55.27 -8.13 21.11
N LYS A 2 54.06 -7.97 20.56
CA LYS A 2 52.76 -8.35 21.16
C LYS A 2 51.59 -7.95 20.24
N ILE A 3 51.13 -8.93 19.47
CA ILE A 3 50.00 -8.88 18.54
C ILE A 3 48.70 -8.77 19.37
N LYS A 4 47.89 -7.74 19.10
CA LYS A 4 46.54 -7.58 19.68
C LYS A 4 45.51 -8.02 18.65
N LYS A 5 44.52 -8.77 19.12
CA LYS A 5 43.78 -9.79 18.36
C LYS A 5 42.76 -9.20 17.38
N LEU A 6 42.67 -9.88 16.24
CA LEU A 6 41.54 -9.88 15.31
C LEU A 6 40.24 -10.21 16.05
N ALA A 7 39.20 -9.40 15.85
CA ALA A 7 37.84 -9.69 16.25
C ALA A 7 36.97 -9.79 14.98
N PRO A 8 36.52 -10.99 14.58
CA PRO A 8 35.49 -11.14 13.56
C PRO A 8 34.13 -11.06 14.26
N MET A 9 33.33 -10.02 13.99
CA MET A 9 31.96 -9.95 14.48
C MET A 9 30.99 -10.35 13.35
N ILE A 10 30.13 -11.28 13.73
CA ILE A 10 29.24 -12.12 12.94
C ILE A 10 28.00 -11.34 12.49
N VAL A 11 27.64 -11.56 11.22
CA VAL A 11 26.31 -11.66 10.60
C VAL A 11 25.13 -10.95 11.28
N ALA A 12 24.56 -9.97 10.57
CA ALA A 12 23.15 -9.64 10.67
C ALA A 12 22.54 -9.60 9.25
N ALA A 13 22.24 -10.79 8.72
CA ALA A 13 21.34 -10.92 7.58
C ALA A 13 19.91 -10.61 8.06
N LEU A 14 19.54 -9.34 8.03
CA LEU A 14 18.16 -8.90 8.24
C LEU A 14 17.39 -9.13 6.93
N LEU A 15 16.99 -10.38 6.69
CA LEU A 15 15.85 -10.66 5.81
C LEU A 15 14.58 -10.31 6.59
N ALA A 16 14.26 -9.02 6.63
CA ALA A 16 12.92 -8.56 6.98
C ALA A 16 11.97 -8.93 5.84
N ALA A 17 11.57 -10.19 5.81
CA ALA A 17 10.41 -10.63 5.05
C ALA A 17 9.19 -10.03 5.76
N ASN A 18 8.82 -8.81 5.36
CA ASN A 18 7.55 -8.20 5.74
C ASN A 18 6.44 -8.94 5.00
N ALA A 19 6.06 -10.10 5.54
CA ALA A 19 4.86 -10.79 5.16
C ALA A 19 3.69 -9.94 5.68
N ALA A 20 3.24 -8.98 4.87
CA ALA A 20 2.11 -8.10 5.14
C ALA A 20 0.79 -8.88 5.00
N PHE A 21 0.57 -9.87 5.89
CA PHE A 21 -0.69 -10.59 5.98
C PHE A 21 -1.50 -9.98 7.12
N GLY A 22 -2.58 -9.28 6.76
CA GLY A 22 -3.62 -8.83 7.70
C GLY A 22 -3.60 -7.35 8.11
N GLN A 23 -2.70 -6.51 7.58
CA GLN A 23 -2.79 -5.06 7.83
C GLN A 23 -3.90 -4.45 6.98
N THR A 24 -4.81 -3.70 7.61
CA THR A 24 -5.79 -2.87 6.89
C THR A 24 -5.28 -1.44 6.81
N ILE A 25 -5.53 -0.78 5.69
CA ILE A 25 -5.21 0.63 5.49
C ILE A 25 -6.49 1.39 5.18
N SER A 26 -6.51 2.67 5.54
CA SER A 26 -7.57 3.61 5.15
C SER A 26 -7.01 4.61 4.16
N VAL A 27 -7.62 4.68 2.97
CA VAL A 27 -7.25 5.62 1.92
C VAL A 27 -8.39 6.62 1.77
N THR A 28 -8.07 7.91 1.98
CA THR A 28 -9.01 9.00 1.72
C THR A 28 -8.64 9.68 0.41
N GLY A 29 -9.60 9.76 -0.49
CA GLY A 29 -9.41 10.40 -1.80
C GLY A 29 -10.71 10.59 -2.55
N GLN A 30 -10.65 11.34 -3.64
CA GLN A 30 -11.76 11.53 -4.55
C GLN A 30 -11.94 10.29 -5.43
N VAL A 31 -13.15 9.73 -5.51
CA VAL A 31 -13.44 8.60 -6.40
C VAL A 31 -13.31 9.07 -7.84
N SER A 32 -12.35 8.50 -8.56
CA SER A 32 -12.19 8.74 -10.01
C SER A 32 -13.01 7.71 -10.80
N VAL A 33 -12.92 6.45 -10.39
CA VAL A 33 -13.63 5.33 -11.01
C VAL A 33 -14.01 4.36 -9.91
N PHE A 34 -15.20 3.75 -9.98
CA PHE A 34 -15.54 2.60 -9.16
C PHE A 34 -16.29 1.57 -10.01
N THR A 35 -15.99 0.31 -9.75
CA THR A 35 -16.61 -0.86 -10.37
C THR A 35 -16.93 -1.88 -9.27
N ASP A 36 -17.50 -3.02 -9.64
CA ASP A 36 -17.74 -4.10 -8.68
C ASP A 36 -16.45 -4.71 -8.12
N ALA A 37 -15.38 -4.72 -8.92
CA ALA A 37 -14.10 -5.34 -8.55
C ALA A 37 -13.01 -4.36 -8.09
N GLN A 38 -13.17 -3.05 -8.32
CA GLN A 38 -12.11 -2.07 -8.06
C GLN A 38 -12.63 -0.65 -7.82
N ILE A 39 -11.94 0.09 -6.95
CA ILE A 39 -12.15 1.52 -6.68
C ILE A 39 -10.84 2.25 -6.95
N SER A 40 -10.88 3.25 -7.83
CA SER A 40 -9.76 4.15 -8.06
C SER A 40 -10.03 5.47 -7.33
N LEU A 41 -9.15 5.84 -6.40
CA LEU A 41 -9.19 7.08 -5.64
C LEU A 41 -8.03 7.99 -6.05
N ILE A 42 -8.28 9.29 -6.13
CA ILE A 42 -7.23 10.30 -6.31
C ILE A 42 -7.03 10.96 -4.95
N SER A 43 -5.83 10.80 -4.40
CA SER A 43 -5.43 11.41 -3.13
C SER A 43 -4.28 12.38 -3.40
N GLY A 44 -4.61 13.67 -3.54
CA GLY A 44 -3.64 14.68 -3.96
C GLY A 44 -3.11 14.41 -5.38
N ALA A 45 -1.81 14.16 -5.50
CA ALA A 45 -1.14 13.85 -6.77
C ALA A 45 -1.00 12.34 -7.05
N ASP A 46 -1.43 11.50 -6.11
CA ASP A 46 -1.31 10.04 -6.20
C ASP A 46 -2.66 9.42 -6.56
N LEU A 47 -2.63 8.42 -7.44
CA LEU A 47 -3.80 7.59 -7.75
C LEU A 47 -3.68 6.29 -6.96
N TRP A 48 -4.74 5.90 -6.27
CA TRP A 48 -4.82 4.66 -5.51
C TRP A 48 -5.80 3.74 -6.20
N ASN A 49 -5.38 2.52 -6.48
CA ASN A 49 -6.22 1.50 -7.06
C ASN A 49 -6.47 0.42 -6.02
N ILE A 50 -7.71 0.31 -5.56
CA ILE A 50 -8.11 -0.57 -4.48
C ILE A 50 -8.96 -1.69 -5.06
N GLN A 51 -8.49 -2.93 -4.94
CA GLN A 51 -9.27 -4.10 -5.28
C GLN A 51 -10.43 -4.24 -4.29
N ARG A 52 -11.66 -4.31 -4.78
CA ARG A 52 -12.82 -4.56 -3.91
C ARG A 52 -12.86 -6.03 -3.56
N THR A 53 -12.67 -6.28 -2.29
CA THR A 53 -12.79 -7.60 -1.67
C THR A 53 -13.88 -7.54 -0.59
N ALA A 54 -14.24 -8.68 -0.01
CA ALA A 54 -15.25 -8.74 1.06
C ALA A 54 -14.83 -7.95 2.32
N THR A 55 -13.55 -7.60 2.46
CA THR A 55 -13.00 -6.81 3.57
C THR A 55 -12.93 -5.32 3.26
N THR A 56 -13.28 -4.90 2.04
CA THR A 56 -13.28 -3.50 1.64
C THR A 56 -14.54 -2.81 2.14
N THR A 57 -14.37 -1.80 2.99
CA THR A 57 -15.46 -1.02 3.56
C THR A 57 -15.27 0.46 3.29
N VAL A 58 -16.36 1.13 2.89
CA VAL A 58 -16.37 2.59 2.79
C VAL A 58 -16.74 3.11 4.17
N THR A 59 -15.78 3.70 4.87
CA THR A 59 -15.96 4.16 6.26
C THR A 59 -16.51 5.58 6.32
N ASN A 60 -16.33 6.37 5.26
CA ASN A 60 -16.85 7.72 5.19
C ASN A 60 -17.14 8.16 3.74
N GLY A 61 -18.24 8.90 3.56
CA GLY A 61 -18.66 9.42 2.25
C GLY A 61 -19.52 8.46 1.43
N THR A 62 -20.07 8.97 0.32
CA THR A 62 -20.85 8.17 -0.63
C THR A 62 -19.96 7.76 -1.79
N LEU A 63 -19.90 6.45 -2.07
CA LEU A 63 -19.15 5.88 -3.18
C LEU A 63 -19.77 6.30 -4.53
N ALA A 64 -19.38 7.48 -5.01
CA ALA A 64 -19.82 8.05 -6.27
C ALA A 64 -18.63 8.78 -6.91
N VAL A 65 -18.50 8.69 -8.24
CA VAL A 65 -17.45 9.39 -8.98
C VAL A 65 -17.53 10.88 -8.69
N GLY A 66 -16.38 11.48 -8.38
CA GLY A 66 -16.26 12.89 -8.02
C GLY A 66 -16.37 13.18 -6.53
N ASN A 67 -16.86 12.25 -5.70
CA ASN A 67 -16.95 12.45 -4.25
C ASN A 67 -15.67 12.04 -3.53
N THR A 68 -15.35 12.74 -2.45
CA THR A 68 -14.30 12.33 -1.51
C THR A 68 -14.85 11.25 -0.58
N VAL A 69 -14.17 10.11 -0.53
CA VAL A 69 -14.52 8.98 0.32
C VAL A 69 -13.29 8.48 1.07
N THR A 70 -13.53 7.82 2.20
CA THR A 70 -12.51 7.05 2.92
C THR A 70 -12.85 5.57 2.76
N VAL A 71 -11.92 4.83 2.15
CA VAL A 71 -12.05 3.38 1.94
C VAL A 71 -11.04 2.67 2.81
N GLN A 72 -11.51 1.75 3.64
CA GLN A 72 -10.69 0.82 4.39
C GLN A 72 -10.62 -0.50 3.64
N CYS A 73 -9.41 -1.03 3.44
CA CYS A 73 -9.16 -2.28 2.72
C CYS A 73 -7.90 -2.96 3.25
N ALA A 74 -7.66 -4.21 2.86
CA ALA A 74 -6.39 -4.84 3.18
C ALA A 74 -5.25 -4.12 2.42
N SER A 75 -4.08 -3.99 3.06
CA SER A 75 -2.92 -3.33 2.46
C SER A 75 -2.48 -3.97 1.15
N GLY A 76 -2.69 -5.28 0.99
CA GLY A 76 -2.42 -6.01 -0.25
C GLY A 76 -3.40 -5.71 -1.40
N ASP A 77 -4.61 -5.22 -1.09
CA ASP A 77 -5.62 -4.87 -2.08
C ASP A 77 -5.44 -3.44 -2.63
N ALA A 78 -4.66 -2.61 -1.93
CA ALA A 78 -4.44 -1.21 -2.29
C ALA A 78 -3.09 -0.99 -2.96
N GLN A 79 -3.13 -0.54 -4.20
CA GLN A 79 -1.94 -0.17 -4.96
C GLN A 79 -1.86 1.33 -5.15
N LYS A 80 -0.78 1.94 -4.67
CA LYS A 80 -0.45 3.34 -4.93
C LYS A 80 0.22 3.48 -6.29
N ILE A 81 -0.46 4.11 -7.23
CA ILE A 81 0.04 4.50 -8.54
C ILE A 81 0.47 5.97 -8.44
N LYS A 82 1.79 6.21 -8.36
CA LYS A 82 2.33 7.56 -8.55
C LYS A 82 1.97 8.04 -9.95
N GLY A 83 1.53 9.28 -10.10
CA GLY A 83 1.17 9.92 -11.37
C GLY A 83 2.33 10.07 -12.39
N GLY A 84 3.38 9.28 -12.28
CA GLY A 84 4.50 9.20 -13.21
C GLY A 84 5.39 8.01 -12.85
N GLY A 85 5.37 6.98 -13.69
CA GLY A 85 6.25 5.81 -13.57
C GLY A 85 5.50 4.54 -13.23
N ALA A 86 5.16 3.79 -14.29
CA ALA A 86 4.79 2.39 -14.21
C ALA A 86 5.70 1.64 -13.23
N GLN A 87 5.11 0.97 -12.24
CA GLN A 87 5.79 -0.10 -11.55
C GLN A 87 5.98 -1.24 -12.55
N LYS A 88 7.11 -1.23 -13.28
CA LYS A 88 7.62 -2.43 -13.92
C LYS A 88 7.90 -3.45 -12.82
N LYS A 89 7.13 -4.53 -12.88
CA LYS A 89 7.38 -5.78 -12.17
C LYS A 89 8.43 -6.51 -12.99
N GLU A 90 9.66 -6.61 -12.48
CA GLU A 90 10.70 -7.52 -12.95
C GLU A 90 11.17 -8.36 -11.76
#